data_AF-A0A2E9GFF3-F1
#
_entry.id   AF-A0A2E9GFF3-F1
#
_cell.length_a   1.000
_cell.length_b   1.000
_cell.length_c   1.000
_cell.angle_alpha   90.00
_cell.angle_beta   90.00
_cell.angle_gamma   90.00
#
_symmetry.space_group_name_H-M   'P 1'
#
loop_
_entity.id
_entity.type
_entity.pdbx_description
1 polymer ?
#
loop_
_entity_poly.entity_id
_entity_poly.type
_entity_poly.pdbx_seq_one_letter_code
_entity_poly.pdbx_strand_id
1 'polypeptide(L)'
;MLFIFKIFYFLIFIFVSYGLNAQELKIQENYFYHQLVALNKKNNLNIIMSDQDIKKYKNIFDLQKEGKWKKAKNIIDTLDNDILLGHVKYQKLMHPTKYRSPYIELKDWLEEYSDHPMAIRIWKLAERRKPEGTKSLFKPKTLERL
;
A
#
# COMPACT_ATOMS: atom_id res chain seq x y z
N MET A 1 4.18 20.56 -37.62
CA MET A 1 3.30 21.11 -36.55
C MET A 1 2.50 20.02 -35.81
N LEU A 2 1.93 19.01 -36.48
CA LEU A 2 1.15 17.92 -35.87
C LEU A 2 1.90 16.97 -34.92
N PHE A 3 3.22 16.85 -35.05
CA PHE A 3 4.05 15.95 -34.20
C PHE A 3 4.23 16.44 -32.76
N ILE A 4 4.32 17.76 -32.57
CA ILE A 4 4.52 18.38 -31.25
C ILE A 4 3.26 18.23 -30.39
N PHE A 5 2.07 18.36 -30.99
CA PHE A 5 0.81 18.14 -30.30
C PHE A 5 0.66 16.69 -29.82
N LYS A 6 1.06 15.68 -30.60
CA LYS A 6 1.01 14.27 -30.17
C LYS A 6 1.91 13.99 -28.95
N ILE A 7 3.09 14.60 -28.89
CA ILE A 7 4.02 14.47 -27.74
C ILE A 7 3.43 15.15 -26.51
N PHE A 8 2.79 16.31 -26.67
CA PHE A 8 2.15 17.03 -25.57
C PHE A 8 0.95 16.26 -24.99
N TYR A 9 0.10 15.68 -25.85
CA TYR A 9 -1.00 14.80 -25.41
C TYR A 9 -0.50 13.52 -24.74
N PHE A 10 0.60 12.93 -25.22
CA PHE A 10 1.21 11.76 -24.59
C PHE A 10 1.77 12.07 -23.19
N LEU A 11 2.46 13.22 -23.03
CA LEU A 11 2.96 13.66 -21.73
C LEU A 11 1.82 14.02 -20.76
N ILE A 12 0.76 14.67 -21.23
CA ILE A 12 -0.46 14.93 -20.44
C ILE A 12 -1.13 13.62 -20.05
N PHE A 13 -1.26 12.65 -20.95
CA PHE A 13 -1.91 11.37 -20.68
C PHE A 13 -1.13 10.54 -19.65
N ILE A 14 0.20 10.58 -19.70
CA ILE A 14 1.07 9.99 -18.69
C ILE A 14 0.88 10.70 -17.34
N PHE A 15 0.87 12.04 -17.32
CA PHE A 15 0.71 12.83 -16.09
C PHE A 15 -0.68 12.63 -15.44
N VAL A 16 -1.74 12.56 -16.25
CA VAL A 16 -3.12 12.27 -15.81
C VAL A 16 -3.25 10.83 -15.29
N SER A 17 -2.65 9.84 -15.97
CA SER A 17 -2.65 8.45 -15.50
C SER A 17 -1.90 8.25 -14.18
N TYR A 18 -0.82 9.01 -13.95
CA TYR A 18 -0.11 9.00 -12.67
C TYR A 18 -0.91 9.71 -11.56
N GLY A 19 -1.56 10.84 -11.87
CA GLY A 19 -2.42 11.56 -10.94
C GLY A 19 -3.60 10.72 -10.44
N LEU A 20 -4.25 9.99 -11.34
CA LEU A 20 -5.37 9.10 -11.02
C LEU A 20 -4.95 7.92 -10.12
N ASN A 21 -3.79 7.29 -10.39
CA ASN A 21 -3.27 6.21 -9.53
C ASN A 21 -2.93 6.70 -8.12
N ALA A 22 -2.33 7.89 -7.97
CA ALA A 22 -1.99 8.45 -6.67
C ALA A 22 -3.24 8.82 -5.85
N GLN A 23 -4.29 9.29 -6.51
CA GLN A 23 -5.57 9.60 -5.88
C GLN A 23 -6.34 8.34 -5.50
N GLU A 24 -6.31 7.30 -6.35
CA GLU A 24 -6.92 6.00 -6.05
C GLU A 24 -6.24 5.30 -4.85
N LEU A 25 -4.91 5.38 -4.74
CA LEU A 25 -4.16 4.90 -3.57
C LEU A 25 -4.60 5.60 -2.29
N LYS A 26 -4.72 6.94 -2.31
CA LYS A 26 -5.24 7.71 -1.17
C LYS A 26 -6.67 7.32 -0.80
N ILE A 27 -7.53 7.09 -1.79
CA ILE A 27 -8.93 6.69 -1.57
C ILE A 27 -8.99 5.31 -0.92
N GLN A 28 -8.20 4.35 -1.37
CA GLN A 28 -8.19 2.99 -0.80
C GLN A 28 -7.53 2.91 0.58
N GLU A 29 -6.48 3.69 0.81
CA GLU A 29 -5.83 3.83 2.12
C GLU A 29 -6.81 4.42 3.15
N ASN A 30 -7.56 5.45 2.74
CA ASN A 30 -8.60 6.07 3.55
C ASN A 30 -9.80 5.14 3.77
N TYR A 31 -10.21 4.39 2.74
CA TYR A 31 -11.27 3.39 2.83
C TYR A 31 -10.97 2.32 3.88
N PHE A 32 -9.74 1.80 3.90
CA PHE A 32 -9.34 0.78 4.86
C PHE A 32 -9.26 1.30 6.30
N TYR A 33 -8.69 2.50 6.49
CA TYR A 33 -8.72 3.16 7.81
C TYR A 33 -10.15 3.33 8.34
N HIS A 34 -11.08 3.76 7.49
CA HIS A 34 -12.49 3.88 7.87
C HIS A 34 -13.14 2.53 8.20
N GLN A 35 -12.79 1.47 7.45
CA GLN A 35 -13.30 0.12 7.71
C GLN A 35 -12.78 -0.44 9.04
N LEU A 36 -11.49 -0.28 9.37
CA LEU A 36 -10.94 -0.67 10.66
C LEU A 36 -11.62 0.05 11.83
N VAL A 37 -11.82 1.36 11.72
CA VAL A 37 -12.50 2.14 12.76
C VAL A 37 -13.97 1.72 12.90
N ALA A 38 -14.65 1.43 11.78
CA ALA A 38 -16.03 0.97 11.79
C ALA A 38 -16.18 -0.45 12.38
N LEU A 39 -15.29 -1.37 12.03
CA LEU A 39 -15.23 -2.72 12.60
C LEU A 39 -14.91 -2.68 14.09
N ASN A 40 -13.97 -1.83 14.50
CA ASN A 40 -13.62 -1.63 15.90
C ASN A 40 -14.83 -1.11 16.71
N LYS A 41 -15.57 -0.12 16.17
CA LYS A 41 -16.82 0.39 16.77
C LYS A 41 -17.91 -0.68 16.86
N LYS A 42 -17.98 -1.61 15.90
CA LYS A 42 -19.00 -2.67 15.83
C LYS A 42 -18.74 -3.82 16.81
N ASN A 43 -17.48 -4.16 17.07
CA ASN A 43 -17.08 -5.39 17.78
C ASN A 43 -16.67 -5.20 19.26
N ASN A 44 -17.07 -4.10 19.92
CA ASN A 44 -16.69 -3.76 21.30
C ASN A 44 -15.15 -3.73 21.55
N LEU A 45 -14.51 -2.73 20.95
CA LEU A 45 -13.39 -1.90 21.41
C LEU A 45 -12.02 -2.47 21.86
N ASN A 46 -11.77 -3.78 22.00
CA ASN A 46 -10.41 -4.22 22.38
C ASN A 46 -9.90 -5.49 21.70
N ILE A 47 -10.71 -6.14 20.87
CA ILE A 47 -10.34 -7.45 20.31
C ILE A 47 -9.43 -7.31 19.09
N ILE A 48 -9.51 -6.19 18.35
CA ILE A 48 -8.83 -6.02 17.06
C ILE A 48 -7.75 -4.92 17.10
N MET A 49 -8.00 -3.78 17.75
CA MET A 49 -7.00 -2.71 17.94
C MET A 49 -7.30 -1.92 19.21
N SER A 50 -6.29 -1.64 20.01
CA SER A 50 -6.40 -0.69 21.12
C SER A 50 -6.40 0.77 20.62
N ASP A 51 -6.87 1.72 21.44
CA ASP A 51 -6.74 3.16 21.15
C ASP A 51 -5.29 3.60 20.89
N GLN A 52 -4.35 2.92 21.55
CA GLN A 52 -2.92 3.16 21.37
C GLN A 52 -2.44 2.71 19.98
N ASP A 53 -2.94 1.58 19.48
CA ASP A 53 -2.63 1.10 18.13
C ASP A 53 -3.20 2.03 17.07
N ILE A 54 -4.40 2.58 17.27
CA ILE A 54 -4.99 3.58 16.37
C ILE A 54 -4.09 4.82 16.30
N LYS A 55 -3.58 5.32 17.43
CA LYS A 55 -2.65 6.46 17.45
C LYS A 55 -1.34 6.15 16.74
N LYS A 56 -0.73 4.99 17.01
CA LYS A 56 0.50 4.55 16.34
C LYS A 56 0.29 4.46 14.83
N TYR A 57 -0.80 3.81 14.40
CA TYR A 57 -1.15 3.63 13.00
C TYR A 57 -1.30 4.96 12.26
N LYS A 58 -2.07 5.91 12.79
CA LYS A 58 -2.21 7.25 12.20
C LYS A 58 -0.87 7.94 12.02
N ASN A 59 -0.04 7.93 13.08
CA ASN A 59 1.26 8.58 13.05
C ASN A 59 2.20 7.92 12.00
N ILE A 60 2.21 6.58 11.93
CA ILE A 60 2.97 5.86 10.90
C ILE A 60 2.52 6.31 9.50
N PHE A 61 1.22 6.37 9.26
CA PHE A 61 0.67 6.71 7.95
C PHE A 61 1.02 8.13 7.52
N ASP A 62 0.91 9.11 8.43
CA ASP A 62 1.30 10.49 8.16
C ASP A 62 2.81 10.60 7.87
N LEU A 63 3.65 9.91 8.65
CA LEU A 63 5.09 9.88 8.44
C LEU A 63 5.46 9.25 7.09
N GLN A 64 4.81 8.14 6.71
CA GLN A 64 5.05 7.47 5.43
C GLN A 64 4.62 8.32 4.23
N LYS A 65 3.47 9.01 4.34
CA LYS A 65 2.99 9.95 3.31
C LYS A 65 3.99 11.08 3.04
N GLU A 66 4.72 11.51 4.06
CA GLU A 66 5.78 12.51 3.94
C GLU A 66 7.15 11.93 3.54
N GLY A 67 7.26 10.60 3.45
CA GLY A 67 8.52 9.90 3.18
C GLY A 67 9.49 9.86 4.37
N LYS A 68 9.01 10.10 5.60
CA LYS A 68 9.81 10.06 6.84
C LYS A 68 10.03 8.61 7.31
N TRP A 69 10.64 7.79 6.46
CA TRP A 69 10.75 6.32 6.61
C TRP A 69 11.39 5.87 7.92
N LYS A 70 12.49 6.51 8.33
CA LYS A 70 13.18 6.15 9.58
C LYS A 70 12.30 6.39 10.81
N LYS A 71 11.56 7.49 10.84
CA LYS A 71 10.63 7.81 11.94
C LYS A 71 9.45 6.85 11.95
N ALA A 72 8.88 6.56 10.78
CA ALA A 72 7.82 5.57 10.65
C ALA A 72 8.29 4.20 11.17
N LYS A 73 9.45 3.72 10.69
CA LYS A 73 10.03 2.42 11.09
C LYS A 73 10.11 2.26 12.60
N ASN A 74 10.60 3.27 13.32
CA ASN A 74 10.71 3.21 14.78
C ASN A 74 9.37 2.94 15.49
N ILE A 75 8.24 3.40 14.92
CA ILE A 75 6.91 3.14 15.48
C ILE A 75 6.40 1.77 15.02
N ILE A 76 6.67 1.40 13.77
CA ILE A 76 6.30 0.09 13.19
C ILE A 76 6.92 -1.04 13.99
N ASP A 77 8.17 -0.89 14.42
CA ASP A 77 8.89 -1.88 15.25
C ASP A 77 8.24 -2.09 16.64
N THR A 78 7.24 -1.26 17.01
CA THR A 78 6.46 -1.38 18.27
C THR A 78 5.03 -1.88 18.05
N LEU A 79 4.69 -2.30 16.84
CA LEU A 79 3.39 -2.89 16.51
C LEU A 79 3.49 -4.41 16.59
N ASP A 80 2.62 -5.02 17.40
CA ASP A 80 2.52 -6.48 17.53
C ASP A 80 1.37 -7.06 16.68
N ASN A 81 0.54 -6.19 16.08
CA ASN A 81 -0.64 -6.61 15.31
C ASN A 81 -0.28 -6.83 13.83
N ASP A 82 -0.24 -8.09 13.42
CA ASP A 82 0.10 -8.52 12.05
C ASP A 82 -0.83 -7.95 10.98
N ILE A 83 -2.11 -7.73 11.30
CA ILE A 83 -3.05 -7.11 10.36
C ILE A 83 -2.54 -5.70 10.08
N LEU A 84 -2.32 -4.89 11.12
CA LEU A 84 -1.82 -3.51 10.97
C LEU A 84 -0.46 -3.44 10.27
N LEU A 85 0.43 -4.38 10.56
CA LEU A 85 1.74 -4.48 9.90
C LEU A 85 1.58 -4.68 8.39
N GLY A 86 0.66 -5.53 7.95
CA GLY A 86 0.36 -5.73 6.52
C GLY A 86 0.00 -4.42 5.82
N HIS A 87 -0.89 -3.62 6.41
CA HIS A 87 -1.36 -2.33 5.86
C HIS A 87 -0.27 -1.26 5.84
N VAL A 88 0.45 -1.14 6.96
CA VAL A 88 1.59 -0.23 7.10
C VAL A 88 2.68 -0.55 6.07
N LYS A 89 2.99 -1.84 5.86
CA LYS A 89 3.96 -2.28 4.86
C LYS A 89 3.44 -1.98 3.46
N TYR A 90 2.16 -2.24 3.19
CA TYR A 90 1.51 -1.96 1.90
C TYR A 90 1.63 -0.47 1.50
N GLN A 91 1.35 0.45 2.43
CA GLN A 91 1.42 1.89 2.18
C GLN A 91 2.82 2.31 1.68
N LYS A 92 3.88 1.86 2.36
CA LYS A 92 5.27 2.07 1.94
C LYS A 92 5.52 1.47 0.56
N LEU A 93 5.10 0.22 0.35
CA LEU A 93 5.36 -0.51 -0.88
C LEU A 93 4.69 0.10 -2.11
N MET A 94 3.55 0.76 -1.91
CA MET A 94 2.77 1.40 -2.96
C MET A 94 2.94 2.91 -3.00
N HIS A 95 3.88 3.47 -2.23
CA HIS A 95 4.05 4.92 -2.18
C HIS A 95 4.34 5.47 -3.61
N PRO A 96 3.62 6.52 -4.06
CA PRO A 96 3.67 6.95 -5.45
C PRO A 96 5.01 7.56 -5.89
N THR A 97 5.71 8.27 -4.99
CA THR A 97 6.89 9.08 -5.37
C THR A 97 8.13 8.92 -4.48
N LYS A 98 7.97 8.88 -3.16
CA LYS A 98 9.05 8.88 -2.16
C LYS A 98 9.66 7.50 -1.88
N TYR A 99 9.09 6.42 -2.43
CA TYR A 99 9.64 5.07 -2.31
C TYR A 99 9.36 4.26 -3.57
N ARG A 100 10.35 3.48 -4.01
CA ARG A 100 10.21 2.57 -5.16
C ARG A 100 10.61 1.18 -4.71
N SER A 101 9.61 0.36 -4.41
CA SER A 101 9.80 -1.00 -3.91
C SER A 101 10.50 -1.91 -4.92
N PRO A 102 11.61 -2.56 -4.54
CA PRO A 102 12.23 -3.59 -5.36
C PRO A 102 11.33 -4.83 -5.45
N TYR A 103 11.53 -5.66 -6.46
CA TYR A 103 10.77 -6.91 -6.63
C TYR A 103 10.82 -7.80 -5.40
N ILE A 104 11.99 -7.90 -4.75
CA ILE A 104 12.17 -8.76 -3.56
C ILE A 104 11.24 -8.37 -2.42
N GLU A 105 11.13 -7.07 -2.09
CA GLU A 105 10.21 -6.61 -1.03
C GLU A 105 8.74 -6.87 -1.38
N LEU A 106 8.37 -6.76 -2.65
CA LEU A 106 7.00 -7.05 -3.10
C LEU A 106 6.70 -8.54 -3.02
N LYS A 107 7.68 -9.39 -3.35
CA LYS A 107 7.58 -10.85 -3.23
C LYS A 107 7.45 -11.25 -1.77
N ASP A 108 8.33 -10.78 -0.90
CA ASP A 108 8.34 -11.12 0.52
C ASP A 108 7.04 -10.71 1.20
N TRP A 109 6.52 -9.52 0.86
CA TRP A 109 5.22 -9.09 1.36
C TRP A 109 4.07 -9.99 0.89
N LEU A 110 4.11 -10.49 -0.36
CA LEU A 110 3.08 -11.42 -0.85
C LEU A 110 3.16 -12.80 -0.19
N GLU A 111 4.34 -13.25 0.21
CA GLU A 111 4.50 -14.50 0.95
C GLU A 111 3.84 -14.40 2.33
N GLU A 112 3.95 -13.25 2.98
CA GLU A 112 3.43 -13.00 4.33
C GLU A 112 1.95 -12.55 4.35
N TYR A 113 1.50 -11.81 3.33
CA TYR A 113 0.20 -11.14 3.28
C TYR A 113 -0.58 -11.44 1.99
N SER A 114 -0.46 -12.65 1.43
CA SER A 114 -1.19 -13.06 0.21
C SER A 114 -2.71 -12.95 0.31
N ASP A 115 -3.26 -12.96 1.52
CA ASP A 115 -4.67 -12.85 1.85
C ASP A 115 -5.15 -11.41 2.05
N HIS A 116 -4.24 -10.43 2.01
CA HIS A 116 -4.58 -9.03 2.21
C HIS A 116 -5.47 -8.49 1.06
N PRO A 117 -6.46 -7.62 1.31
CA PRO A 117 -7.40 -7.15 0.29
C PRO A 117 -6.74 -6.51 -0.94
N MET A 118 -5.60 -5.85 -0.71
CA MET A 118 -4.80 -5.21 -1.77
C MET A 118 -3.66 -6.08 -2.33
N ALA A 119 -3.58 -7.37 -1.96
CA ALA A 119 -2.51 -8.25 -2.42
C ALA A 119 -2.45 -8.35 -3.95
N ILE A 120 -3.59 -8.29 -4.63
CA ILE A 120 -3.64 -8.28 -6.09
C ILE A 120 -2.88 -7.08 -6.71
N ARG A 121 -2.86 -5.92 -6.04
CA ARG A 121 -2.12 -4.74 -6.52
C ARG A 121 -0.62 -4.93 -6.37
N ILE A 122 -0.18 -5.44 -5.22
CA ILE A 122 1.23 -5.78 -4.98
C ILE A 122 1.70 -6.84 -5.98
N TRP A 123 0.91 -7.89 -6.21
CA TRP A 123 1.20 -8.92 -7.21
C TRP A 123 1.35 -8.32 -8.62
N LYS A 124 0.41 -7.49 -9.07
CA LYS A 124 0.52 -6.80 -10.36
C LYS A 124 1.78 -5.95 -10.45
N LEU A 125 2.17 -5.28 -9.36
CA LEU A 125 3.39 -4.47 -9.32
C LEU A 125 4.65 -5.35 -9.35
N ALA A 126 4.66 -6.46 -8.62
CA ALA A 126 5.74 -7.44 -8.60
C ALA A 126 5.95 -8.04 -9.98
N GLU A 127 4.89 -8.46 -10.67
CA GLU A 127 4.96 -9.02 -12.02
C GLU A 127 5.54 -8.04 -13.05
N ARG A 128 5.28 -6.73 -12.89
CA ARG A 128 5.89 -5.70 -13.75
C ARG A 128 7.35 -5.43 -13.44
N ARG A 129 7.79 -5.71 -12.21
CA ARG A 129 9.14 -5.38 -11.71
C ARG A 129 10.05 -6.59 -11.59
N LYS A 130 9.55 -7.80 -11.83
CA LYS A 130 10.34 -9.03 -11.73
C LYS A 130 11.49 -9.03 -12.74
N PRO A 131 12.69 -9.50 -12.37
CA PRO A 131 13.77 -9.70 -13.32
C PRO A 131 13.40 -10.72 -14.41
N GLU A 132 13.99 -10.57 -15.59
CA GLU A 132 13.85 -11.55 -16.67
C GLU A 132 14.30 -12.94 -16.20
N GLY A 133 13.62 -13.99 -16.68
CA GLY A 133 13.89 -15.37 -16.27
C GLY A 133 13.35 -15.75 -14.88
N THR A 134 12.80 -14.81 -14.10
CA THR A 134 12.19 -15.13 -12.81
C THR A 134 10.80 -15.74 -13.00
N LYS A 135 10.51 -16.83 -12.29
CA LYS A 135 9.17 -17.46 -12.27
C LYS A 135 8.12 -16.46 -11.77
N SER A 136 6.93 -16.49 -12.36
CA SER A 136 5.80 -15.68 -11.90
C SER A 136 5.39 -16.09 -10.49
N LEU A 137 4.98 -15.11 -9.69
CA LEU A 137 4.44 -15.35 -8.36
C LEU A 137 3.02 -15.91 -8.45
N PHE A 138 2.64 -16.72 -7.47
CA PHE A 138 1.25 -17.17 -7.35
C PHE A 138 0.32 -15.97 -7.25
N LYS A 139 -0.71 -15.96 -8.09
CA LYS A 139 -1.71 -14.90 -8.07
C LYS A 139 -2.53 -15.01 -6.79
N PRO A 140 -2.59 -13.95 -5.96
CA PRO A 140 -3.43 -13.92 -4.77
C PRO A 140 -4.89 -14.18 -5.12
N LYS A 141 -5.57 -14.97 -4.29
CA LYS A 141 -7.03 -15.02 -4.29
C LYS A 141 -7.52 -13.75 -3.60
N THR A 142 -8.54 -13.09 -4.14
CA THR A 142 -9.17 -11.96 -3.43
C THR A 142 -9.83 -12.53 -2.18
N LEU A 143 -9.17 -12.42 -1.04
CA LEU A 143 -9.72 -12.76 0.26
C LEU A 143 -9.86 -11.46 1.04
N GLU A 144 -10.97 -11.31 1.76
CA GLU A 144 -11.18 -10.20 2.68
C GLU A 144 -10.50 -10.54 4.00
N ARG A 145 -9.18 -10.38 4.09
CA ARG A 145 -8.56 -10.19 5.41
C ARG A 145 -9.11 -8.88 5.97
N LEU A 146 -9.71 -8.96 7.17
CA LEU A 146 -10.37 -7.83 7.87
C LEU A 146 -9.42 -6.65 8.09
#